data_AF-A0A9E3HD41-F1
#
_entry.id   AF-A0A9E3HD41-F1
#
_cell.length_a   1.000
_cell.length_b   1.000
_cell.length_c   1.000
_cell.angle_alpha   90.00
_cell.angle_beta   90.00
_cell.angle_gamma   90.00
#
_symmetry.space_group_name_H-M   'P 1'
#
loop_
_entity.id
_entity.type
_entity.pdbx_description
1 polymer ?
#
loop_
_entity_poly.entity_id
_entity_poly.type
_entity_poly.pdbx_seq_one_letter_code
_entity_poly.pdbx_strand_id
1 'polypeptide(L)' 'MSLEQVNAFYDLLNSDQALYEQYYNKCSNKGVFGIWNWDKTKIVDFAASIGYNFTETELDFAWFGENVSLCVGLRGYL' A
#
# COMPACT_ATOMS: atom_id res chain seq x y z
N MET A 1 13.07 -6.01 7.65
CA MET A 1 13.83 -4.91 7.05
C MET A 1 13.31 -3.62 7.70
N SER A 2 13.63 -2.44 7.19
CA SER A 2 13.26 -1.15 7.80
C SER A 2 12.05 -0.54 7.10
N LEU A 3 11.11 0.02 7.87
CA LEU A 3 10.00 0.87 7.38
C LEU A 3 10.50 2.05 6.53
N GLU A 4 11.75 2.44 6.70
CA GLU A 4 12.42 3.46 5.89
C GLU A 4 12.38 3.13 4.39
N GLN A 5 12.48 1.85 4.00
CA GLN A 5 12.37 1.44 2.60
C GLN A 5 10.96 1.68 2.04
N VAL A 6 9.92 1.39 2.84
CA VAL A 6 8.52 1.62 2.47
C VAL A 6 8.24 3.11 2.33
N ASN A 7 8.74 3.92 3.27
CA ASN A 7 8.58 5.36 3.22
C ASN A 7 9.31 5.98 2.02
N ALA A 8 10.55 5.55 1.75
CA ALA A 8 11.31 6.02 0.58
C ALA A 8 10.65 5.62 -0.75
N PHE A 9 10.02 4.44 -0.80
CA PHE A 9 9.22 4.03 -1.94
C PHE A 9 8.02 4.96 -2.17
N TYR A 10 7.26 5.29 -1.13
CA TYR A 10 6.13 6.22 -1.25
C TYR A 10 6.55 7.67 -1.55
N ASP A 11 7.70 8.10 -1.04
CA ASP A 11 8.27 9.42 -1.37
C ASP A 11 8.56 9.52 -2.89
N LEU A 12 9.17 8.48 -3.48
CA LEU A 12 9.39 8.41 -4.91
C LEU A 12 8.07 8.38 -5.70
N LEU A 13 7.09 7.60 -5.26
CA LEU A 13 5.76 7.57 -5.88
C LEU A 13 5.07 8.94 -5.85
N ASN A 14 5.22 9.70 -4.77
CA ASN A 14 4.64 11.05 -4.67
C ASN A 14 5.41 12.08 -5.51
N SER A 15 6.70 11.86 -5.72
CA SER A 15 7.55 12.75 -6.52
C SER A 15 7.35 12.54 -8.03
N ASP A 16 7.14 11.29 -8.47
CA ASP A 16 7.03 10.93 -9.88
C ASP A 16 5.60 10.47 -10.24
N GLN A 17 4.87 11.38 -10.88
CA GLN A 17 3.47 11.17 -11.26
C GLN A 17 3.30 10.00 -12.24
N ALA A 18 4.24 9.79 -13.18
CA ALA A 18 4.15 8.70 -14.14
C ALA A 18 4.34 7.33 -13.47
N LEU A 19 5.17 7.28 -12.42
CA LEU A 19 5.37 6.12 -11.57
C LEU A 19 4.14 5.84 -10.70
N TYR A 20 3.52 6.88 -10.16
CA TYR A 20 2.26 6.78 -9.43
C TYR A 20 1.13 6.21 -10.30
N GLU A 21 0.99 6.67 -11.55
CA GLU A 21 -0.03 6.16 -12.45
C GLU A 21 0.17 4.67 -12.78
N GLN A 22 1.42 4.24 -12.97
CA GLN A 22 1.75 2.83 -13.16
C GLN A 22 1.45 2.00 -11.92
N TYR A 23 1.82 2.51 -10.74
CA TYR A 23 1.48 1.90 -9.45
C TYR A 23 -0.03 1.76 -9.29
N TYR A 24 -0.79 2.82 -9.55
CA TYR A 24 -2.25 2.83 -9.48
C TYR A 24 -2.87 1.83 -10.45
N ASN A 25 -2.43 1.81 -11.69
CA ASN A 25 -2.99 0.91 -12.71
C ASN A 25 -2.66 -0.57 -12.46
N LYS A 26 -1.45 -0.88 -12.00
CA LYS A 26 -1.02 -2.26 -11.76
C LYS A 26 -1.48 -2.83 -10.41
N CYS A 27 -1.44 -2.01 -9.37
CA CYS A 27 -1.64 -2.44 -7.99
C CYS A 27 -3.05 -2.21 -7.48
N SER A 28 -3.84 -1.32 -8.10
CA SER A 28 -5.26 -1.18 -7.78
C SER A 28 -6.07 -2.19 -8.59
N ASN A 29 -6.76 -3.09 -7.89
CA ASN A 29 -7.77 -3.94 -8.49
C ASN A 29 -9.13 -3.31 -8.20
N LYS A 30 -9.87 -2.96 -9.26
CA LYS A 30 -11.25 -2.50 -9.11
C LYS A 30 -12.13 -3.70 -8.78
N GLY A 31 -12.48 -3.86 -7.50
CA GLY A 31 -13.36 -4.91 -7.05
C GLY A 31 -14.76 -4.77 -7.65
N VAL A 32 -15.46 -5.91 -7.75
CA VAL A 32 -16.92 -5.92 -7.93
C VAL A 32 -17.50 -5.14 -6.74
N PHE A 33 -18.42 -4.21 -6.98
CA PHE A 33 -18.95 -3.20 -6.03
C PHE A 33 -18.19 -1.87 -5.90
N GLY A 34 -17.19 -1.59 -6.74
CA GLY A 34 -16.54 -0.27 -6.76
C GLY A 34 -15.62 -0.01 -5.56
N ILE A 35 -15.31 -1.05 -4.78
CA ILE A 35 -14.28 -1.03 -3.76
C ILE A 35 -12.93 -1.16 -4.46
N TRP A 36 -12.06 -0.17 -4.29
CA TRP A 36 -10.68 -0.27 -4.70
C TRP A 36 -9.93 -1.17 -3.72
N ASN A 37 -9.47 -2.32 -4.20
CA ASN A 37 -8.67 -3.23 -3.40
C ASN A 37 -7.22 -3.16 -3.87
N TRP A 38 -6.33 -2.77 -2.96
CA TRP A 38 -4.90 -2.70 -3.23
C TRP A 38 -4.26 -4.06 -2.98
N ASP A 39 -3.56 -4.57 -3.99
CA ASP A 39 -2.93 -5.89 -3.93
C ASP A 39 -1.51 -5.77 -3.36
N LYS A 40 -1.36 -6.09 -2.07
CA LYS A 40 -0.10 -5.95 -1.33
C LYS A 40 1.06 -6.71 -1.98
N THR A 41 0.78 -7.90 -2.53
CA THR A 41 1.78 -8.71 -3.22
C THR A 41 2.29 -8.00 -4.48
N LYS A 42 1.39 -7.41 -5.28
CA LYS A 42 1.78 -6.62 -6.46
C LYS A 42 2.55 -5.36 -6.10
N ILE A 43 2.24 -4.73 -4.98
CA ILE A 43 2.95 -3.53 -4.51
C ILE A 43 4.39 -3.88 -4.13
N VAL A 44 4.58 -4.96 -3.39
CA VAL A 44 5.91 -5.47 -3.03
C VAL A 44 6.71 -5.86 -4.26
N ASP A 45 6.08 -6.57 -5.21
CA ASP A 45 6.72 -6.95 -6.48
C ASP A 45 7.11 -5.73 -7.33
N PHE A 46 6.23 -4.73 -7.41
CA PHE A 46 6.50 -3.47 -8.11
C PHE A 46 7.66 -2.71 -7.46
N ALA A 47 7.67 -2.60 -6.14
CA ALA A 47 8.75 -1.99 -5.38
C ALA A 47 10.09 -2.71 -5.61
N ALA A 48 10.08 -4.04 -5.63
CA ALA A 48 11.26 -4.86 -5.95
C ALA A 48 11.77 -4.60 -7.38
N SER A 49 10.87 -4.40 -8.34
CA SER A 49 11.23 -4.09 -9.73
C SER A 49 11.94 -2.75 -9.89
N ILE A 50 11.77 -1.81 -8.96
CA ILE A 50 12.41 -0.48 -9.01
C ILE A 50 13.55 -0.33 -7.98
N GLY A 51 13.88 -1.39 -7.25
CA GLY A 51 15.05 -1.47 -6.36
C GLY A 51 14.77 -1.32 -4.87
N TYR A 52 13.51 -1.28 -4.43
CA TYR A 52 13.14 -1.33 -3.01
C TYR A 52 12.79 -2.75 -2.60
N ASN A 53 13.26 -3.18 -1.42
CA ASN A 53 12.99 -4.50 -0.91
C ASN A 53 12.28 -4.39 0.44
N PHE A 54 10.99 -4.68 0.47
CA PHE A 54 10.19 -4.77 1.69
C PHE A 54 9.14 -5.86 1.56
N THR A 55 8.70 -6.39 2.69
CA THR A 55 7.70 -7.47 2.74
C THR A 55 6.28 -6.91 2.86
N GLU A 56 5.28 -7.73 2.57
CA GLU A 56 3.87 -7.37 2.76
C GLU A 56 3.57 -7.01 4.22
N THR A 57 4.26 -7.64 5.18
CA THR A 57 4.13 -7.34 6.61
C THR A 57 4.62 -5.94 6.94
N GLU A 58 5.69 -5.47 6.30
CA GLU A 58 6.23 -4.13 6.49
C GLU A 58 5.35 -3.07 5.83
N LEU A 59 4.79 -3.40 4.66
CA LEU A 59 3.77 -2.58 4.01
C LEU A 59 2.50 -2.47 4.88
N ASP A 60 2.07 -3.60 5.46
CA ASP A 60 0.92 -3.65 6.38
C ASP A 60 1.20 -2.81 7.65
N PHE A 61 2.40 -2.91 8.19
CA PHE A 61 2.81 -2.05 9.31
C PHE A 61 2.89 -0.57 8.90
N ALA A 62 3.28 -0.22 7.68
CA ALA A 62 3.23 1.17 7.22
C ALA A 62 1.79 1.68 7.05
N TRP A 63 0.86 0.81 6.64
CA TRP A 63 -0.55 1.18 6.44
C TRP A 63 -1.37 1.20 7.74
N PHE A 64 -1.04 0.34 8.70
CA PHE A 64 -1.87 0.09 9.90
C PHE A 64 -1.09 0.20 11.21
N GLY A 65 0.24 0.33 11.17
CA GLY A 65 1.15 0.29 12.32
C GLY A 65 1.24 1.59 13.13
N GLU A 66 0.52 2.63 12.74
CA GLU A 66 0.22 3.77 13.61
C GLU A 66 -1.25 3.68 14.08
N ASN A 67 -1.53 2.78 15.03
CA ASN A 67 -2.80 2.70 15.77
C ASN A 67 -4.11 2.57 14.95
N VAL A 68 -4.34 1.45 14.26
CA VAL A 68 -5.71 1.07 13.84
C VAL A 68 -6.43 0.29 14.94
N SER A 69 -6.75 1.04 16.00
CA SER A 69 -7.98 0.87 16.80
C SER A 69 -9.21 1.41 16.04
N LEU A 70 -9.11 1.66 14.73
CA LEU A 70 -10.15 2.26 13.89
C LEU A 70 -10.86 1.27 12.94
N CYS A 71 -10.48 -0.01 12.94
CA CYS A 71 -11.24 -1.06 12.24
C CYS A 71 -12.15 -1.92 13.17
N VAL A 72 -12.19 -1.63 14.48
CA VAL A 72 -13.13 -2.27 15.43
C VAL A 72 -14.16 -1.26 15.99
N GLY A 73 -14.31 -0.10 15.36
CA GLY A 73 -15.07 1.04 15.92
C GLY A 73 -16.43 1.39 15.30
N LEU A 74 -16.87 0.76 14.20
CA LEU A 74 -18.13 1.14 13.53
C LEU A 74 -18.88 -0.04 12.85
N ARG A 75 -18.95 -1.19 13.52
CA ARG A 75 -20.05 -2.16 13.31
C ARG A 75 -20.65 -2.55 14.65
N GLY A 76 -21.37 -1.60 15.24
CA GLY A 76 -22.06 -1.73 16.51
C GLY A 76 -22.93 -0.52 16.79
N TYR A 77 -23.78 -0.14 15.82
CA TYR A 77 -24.93 0.72 16.06
C TYR A 77 -26.11 0.19 15.26
N LEU A 78 -26.80 -0.78 15.86
CA LEU A 78 -28.23 -1.03 15.74
C LEU A 78 -28.70 -1.68 17.04
#